data_AF-A0A1I5SAI6-F1
#
_entry.id   AF-A0A1I5SAI6-F1
#
_cell.length_a   1.000
_cell.length_b   1.000
_cell.length_c   1.000
_cell.angle_alpha   90.00
_cell.angle_beta   90.00
_cell.angle_gamma   90.00
#
_symmetry.space_group_name_H-M   'P 1'
#
loop_
_entity.id
_entity.type
_entity.pdbx_description
1 polymer ?
#
loop_
_entity_poly.entity_id
_entity_poly.type
_entity_poly.pdbx_seq_one_letter_code
_entity_poly.pdbx_strand_id
1 'polypeptide(L)' 'MRFVQIETLPTGTALVDIDKLTHAVPQAEGTRLFLGAQHLDVPHTLGELENVLAGRERGDDGEQGGAGFRFG' A
#
# COMPACT_ATOMS: atom_id res chain seq x y z
N MET A 1 11.97 7.73 -2.53
CA MET A 1 11.43 6.49 -3.14
C MET A 1 11.06 5.54 -2.02
N ARG A 2 9.85 5.71 -1.49
CA ARG A 2 9.26 4.91 -0.42
C ARG A 2 8.23 3.98 -1.02
N PHE A 3 8.41 2.67 -0.84
CA PHE A 3 7.50 1.66 -1.36
C PHE A 3 6.78 0.93 -0.22
N VAL A 4 5.54 0.52 -0.45
CA VAL A 4 4.81 -0.37 0.44
C VAL A 4 4.21 -1.53 -0.35
N GLN A 5 4.29 -2.73 0.20
CA GLN A 5 3.60 -3.88 -0.34
C GLN A 5 2.17 -3.89 0.20
N ILE A 6 1.17 -3.99 -0.67
CA ILE A 6 -0.24 -3.94 -0.28
C ILE A 6 -1.07 -4.97 -1.04
N GLU A 7 -2.10 -5.48 -0.37
CA GLU A 7 -3.08 -6.38 -0.98
C GLU A 7 -3.95 -5.62 -2.00
N THR A 8 -4.38 -6.30 -3.05
CA THR A 8 -5.12 -5.70 -4.18
C THR A 8 -6.43 -6.42 -4.46
N LEU A 9 -7.31 -5.75 -5.20
CA LEU A 9 -8.52 -6.31 -5.78
C LEU A 9 -8.41 -6.34 -7.32
N PRO A 10 -8.70 -7.48 -7.99
CA PRO A 10 -8.92 -8.82 -7.41
C PRO A 10 -7.67 -9.33 -6.66
N THR A 11 -7.86 -10.36 -5.82
CA THR A 11 -6.87 -10.83 -4.84
C THR A 11 -5.47 -10.96 -5.44
N GLY A 12 -4.55 -10.20 -4.87
CA GLY A 12 -3.16 -10.14 -5.29
C GLY A 12 -2.36 -9.25 -4.36
N THR A 13 -1.10 -9.00 -4.73
CA THR A 13 -0.22 -8.12 -3.97
C THR A 13 0.55 -7.24 -4.95
N ALA A 14 0.60 -5.94 -4.67
CA ALA A 14 1.34 -4.98 -5.48
C ALA A 14 2.33 -4.18 -4.64
N LEU A 15 3.43 -3.79 -5.26
CA LEU A 15 4.38 -2.84 -4.69
C LEU A 15 3.98 -1.43 -5.13
N VAL A 16 3.60 -0.59 -4.17
CA VAL A 16 3.11 0.77 -4.39
C VAL A 16 4.19 1.77 -4.05
N ASP A 17 4.56 2.61 -5.02
CA ASP A 17 5.42 3.77 -4.80
C ASP A 17 4.61 4.89 -4.15
N ILE A 18 4.85 5.12 -2.85
CA ILE A 18 4.11 6.11 -2.07
C ILE A 18 4.41 7.53 -2.56
N ASP A 19 5.61 7.78 -3.11
CA ASP A 19 5.95 9.08 -3.67
C ASP A 19 5.11 9.42 -4.93
N LYS A 20 4.50 8.41 -5.56
CA LYS A 20 3.58 8.59 -6.70
C LYS A 20 2.11 8.65 -6.29
N LEU A 21 1.78 8.37 -5.03
CA LEU A 21 0.40 8.38 -4.56
C LEU A 21 -0.10 9.82 -4.48
N THR A 22 -1.14 10.12 -5.25
CA THR A 22 -1.71 11.47 -5.33
C THR A 22 -2.92 11.63 -4.42
N HIS A 23 -3.82 10.64 -4.41
CA HIS A 23 -5.00 10.60 -3.57
C HIS A 23 -5.57 9.18 -3.51
N ALA A 24 -6.46 8.95 -2.55
CA ALA A 24 -7.18 7.71 -2.36
C ALA A 24 -8.69 8.01 -2.25
N VAL A 25 -9.51 7.19 -2.90
CA VAL A 25 -10.98 7.37 -2.94
C VAL A 25 -11.65 6.12 -2.40
N PRO A 26 -12.44 6.20 -1.31
CA PRO A 26 -13.19 5.06 -0.80
C PRO A 26 -14.25 4.62 -1.81
N GLN A 27 -14.42 3.31 -1.95
CA GLN A 27 -15.41 2.68 -2.83
C GLN A 27 -16.35 1.78 -2.01
N ALA A 28 -17.31 1.14 -2.69
CA ALA A 28 -18.21 0.18 -2.05
C ALA A 28 -17.45 -1.01 -1.44
N GLU A 29 -16.41 -1.50 -2.12
CA GLU A 29 -15.55 -2.59 -1.68
C GLU A 29 -14.10 -2.10 -1.64
N GLY A 30 -13.70 -1.49 -0.52
CA GLY A 30 -12.34 -1.02 -0.28
C GLY A 30 -12.06 0.39 -0.78
N THR A 31 -10.86 0.62 -1.31
CA THR A 31 -10.37 1.96 -1.69
C THR A 31 -9.62 1.89 -3.02
N ARG A 32 -9.77 2.93 -3.84
CA ARG A 32 -8.96 3.12 -5.06
C ARG A 32 -7.82 4.09 -4.79
N LEU A 33 -6.60 3.65 -5.01
CA LEU A 33 -5.38 4.46 -4.94
C LEU A 33 -5.07 5.02 -6.31
N PHE A 34 -4.69 6.30 -6.40
CA PHE A 34 -4.30 6.96 -7.64
C PHE A 34 -2.81 7.29 -7.66
N LEU A 35 -2.07 6.65 -8.56
CA LEU A 35 -0.61 6.67 -8.67
C LEU A 35 -0.21 7.35 -10.00
N GLY A 36 -0.20 8.69 -9.99
CA GLY A 36 -0.06 9.47 -11.22
C GLY A 36 -1.20 9.18 -12.21
N ALA A 37 -0.87 8.63 -13.38
CA ALA A 37 -1.85 8.25 -14.40
C ALA A 37 -2.45 6.83 -14.20
N GLN A 38 -2.00 6.10 -13.18
CA GLN A 38 -2.47 4.74 -12.88
C GLN A 38 -3.38 4.74 -11.66
N HIS A 39 -4.20 3.69 -11.51
CA HIS A 39 -4.98 3.45 -10.31
C HIS A 39 -4.90 1.99 -9.87
N LEU A 40 -5.06 1.75 -8.58
CA LEU A 40 -5.04 0.41 -7.98
C LEU A 40 -6.18 0.27 -6.98
N ASP A 41 -6.97 -0.78 -7.10
CA ASP A 41 -8.02 -1.11 -6.15
C ASP A 41 -7.45 -2.00 -5.05
N VAL A 42 -7.76 -1.66 -3.79
CA VAL A 42 -7.26 -2.37 -2.61
C VAL A 42 -8.41 -2.66 -1.64
N PRO A 43 -8.40 -3.79 -0.91
CA PRO A 43 -9.49 -4.19 0.00
C PRO A 43 -9.49 -3.43 1.33
N HIS A 44 -8.64 -2.40 1.48
CA HIS A 44 -8.49 -1.63 2.71
C HIS A 44 -9.39 -0.40 2.73
N THR A 45 -9.85 -0.02 3.92
CA THR A 45 -10.52 1.27 4.13
C THR A 45 -9.51 2.42 4.18
N LEU A 46 -9.96 3.66 4.05
CA LEU A 46 -9.06 4.82 4.12
C LEU A 46 -8.29 4.89 5.45
N GLY A 47 -8.93 4.59 6.58
CA GLY A 47 -8.28 4.59 7.89
C GLY A 47 -7.24 3.48 8.07
N GLU A 48 -7.48 2.30 7.50
CA GLU A 48 -6.46 1.23 7.46
C GLU A 48 -5.27 1.65 6.59
N LEU A 49 -5.54 2.31 5.45
CA LEU A 49 -4.52 2.83 4.56
C LEU A 49 -3.67 3.93 5.18
N GLU A 50 -4.22 4.78 6.06
CA GLU A 50 -3.41 5.78 6.76
C GLU A 50 -2.28 5.13 7.56
N ASN A 51 -2.53 4.01 8.22
CA ASN A 51 -1.50 3.27 8.94
C ASN A 51 -0.47 2.64 7.98
N VAL A 52 -0.95 1.94 6.94
CA VAL A 52 -0.11 1.26 5.94
C VAL A 52 0.77 2.25 5.17
N LEU A 53 0.22 3.38 4.73
CA LEU A 53 0.90 4.40 3.93
C LEU A 53 1.79 5.31 4.76
N ALA A 54 1.50 5.50 6.05
CA ALA A 54 2.41 6.19 6.96
C ALA A 54 3.72 5.42 7.18
N GLY A 55 3.82 4.18 6.69
CA GLY A 55 4.95 3.31 6.97
C GLY A 55 4.96 2.82 8.41
N ARG A 56 3.83 2.96 9.13
CA ARG A 56 3.59 2.18 10.34
C ARG A 56 3.18 0.81 9.86
N GLU A 57 4.18 -0.04 9.63
CA GLU A 57 3.92 -1.48 9.70
C GLU A 57 3.06 -1.76 10.93
N ARG A 58 2.17 -2.74 10.82
CA ARG A 58 1.27 -3.17 11.89
C ARG A 58 2.00 -3.74 13.13
N GLY A 59 3.30 -3.46 13.28
CA GLY A 59 4.14 -3.87 14.39
C GLY A 59 5.57 -3.32 14.42
N ASP A 60 5.92 -2.22 13.73
CA ASP A 60 7.32 -1.75 13.73
C ASP A 60 7.53 -0.42 14.50
N ASP A 61 8.05 -0.57 15.71
CA ASP A 61 8.72 0.48 16.50
C ASP A 61 10.13 0.67 15.89
N GLY A 62 10.16 1.23 14.68
CA GLY A 62 11.34 1.73 13.97
C GLY A 62 12.63 0.92 14.12
N GLU A 63 12.78 -0.21 13.42
CA GLU A 63 14.10 -0.82 13.19
C GLU A 63 14.06 -1.76 11.97
N GLN A 64 14.80 -1.38 10.91
CA GLN A 64 15.22 -2.23 9.78
C GLN A 64 14.18 -2.70 8.75
N GLY A 65 14.35 -2.19 7.51
CA GLY A 65 13.73 -2.76 6.31
C GLY A 65 14.71 -2.83 5.13
N GLY A 66 15.88 -3.44 5.34
CA GLY A 66 16.75 -3.92 4.25
C GLY A 66 16.10 -5.11 3.52
N ALA A 67 16.31 -5.16 2.20
CA ALA A 67 15.72 -6.09 1.23
C ALA A 67 15.64 -7.59 1.63
N GLY A 68 14.63 -8.30 1.11
CA GLY A 68 14.54 -9.77 1.24
C GLY A 68 13.73 -10.45 0.13
N PHE A 69 14.33 -10.67 -1.04
CA PHE A 69 13.90 -11.75 -1.93
C PHE A 69 14.22 -13.09 -1.28
N ARG A 70 13.23 -13.97 -1.10
CA ARG A 70 13.47 -15.40 -0.84
C ARG A 70 12.61 -16.24 -1.78
N PHE A 71 13.24 -16.79 -2.80
CA PHE A 71 12.83 -18.06 -3.39
C PHE A 71 13.49 -19.18 -2.57
N GLY A 72 12.71 -20.18 -2.19
CA GLY A 72 13.18 -21.36 -1.45
C GLY A 72 12.10 -21.90 -0.54
#